data_AF-A0A0B1TFL5-F1
#
_entry.id   AF-A0A0B1TFL5-F1
#
_cell.length_a   1.000
_cell.length_b   1.000
_cell.length_c   1.000
_cell.angle_alpha   90.00
_cell.angle_beta   90.00
_cell.angle_gamma   90.00
#
_symmetry.space_group_name_H-M   'P 1'
#
loop_
_entity.id
_entity.type
_entity.pdbx_description
1 polymer ?
#
loop_
_entity_poly.entity_id
_entity_poly.type
_entity_poly.pdbx_seq_one_letter_code
_entity_poly.pdbx_strand_id
1 'polypeptide(L)'
;MITKVKIFGRYWPALLDGSSEISILPARVLLRAKGDGYDIDNKVKELMIDQSTKVYDASGCVMSFLTIVEAGEVTTPVYIAKVEDDLVILGTNTLHRTRYQFRKESEPKKATSVGNQSGEDNPRTGELKMATVKKSEFVALGAVKWVSLTGCKGQSNWMLESSSEMIPSGVLHTDKNGLAEIPVINRSEEAVN
;
A
#
# COMPACT_ATOMS: atom_id res chain seq x y z
N MET A 1 1.75 -6.68 -10.02
CA MET A 1 3.01 -6.98 -10.76
C MET A 1 3.66 -8.19 -10.13
N ILE A 2 4.09 -9.18 -10.93
CA ILE A 2 4.82 -10.36 -10.44
C ILE A 2 6.31 -10.20 -10.73
N THR A 3 7.15 -10.47 -9.73
CA THR A 3 8.62 -10.49 -9.85
C THR A 3 9.19 -11.75 -9.20
N LYS A 4 10.50 -11.96 -9.25
CA LYS A 4 11.20 -13.03 -8.52
C LYS A 4 11.89 -12.45 -7.30
N VAL A 5 11.72 -13.09 -6.15
CA VAL A 5 12.34 -12.69 -4.89
C VAL A 5 13.09 -13.85 -4.27
N LYS A 6 14.24 -13.56 -3.65
CA LYS A 6 15.04 -14.59 -2.98
C LYS A 6 14.60 -14.74 -1.53
N ILE A 7 14.10 -15.92 -1.18
CA ILE A 7 13.68 -16.27 0.19
C ILE A 7 14.22 -17.68 0.49
N PHE A 8 14.88 -17.82 1.65
CA PHE A 8 15.52 -19.06 2.10
C PHE A 8 16.46 -19.69 1.05
N GLY A 9 17.24 -18.85 0.38
CA GLY A 9 18.22 -19.30 -0.62
C GLY A 9 17.65 -19.59 -2.02
N ARG A 10 16.33 -19.57 -2.20
CA ARG A 10 15.64 -19.89 -3.46
C ARG A 10 14.86 -18.69 -4.02
N TYR A 11 14.72 -18.62 -5.34
CA TYR A 11 13.88 -17.63 -5.99
C TYR A 11 12.43 -18.11 -6.09
N TRP A 12 11.49 -17.25 -5.69
CA TRP A 12 10.05 -17.50 -5.71
C TRP A 12 9.34 -16.44 -6.55
N PRO A 13 8.26 -16.78 -7.28
CA PRO A 13 7.38 -15.78 -7.83
C PRO A 13 6.72 -15.01 -6.68
N ALA A 14 6.69 -13.69 -6.79
CA ALA A 14 6.09 -12.83 -5.79
C ALA A 14 5.22 -11.76 -6.44
N LEU A 15 4.01 -11.59 -5.91
CA LEU A 15 3.14 -10.47 -6.18
C LEU A 15 3.58 -9.28 -5.32
N LEU A 16 3.94 -8.18 -5.98
CA LEU A 16 4.11 -6.88 -5.31
C LEU A 16 2.73 -6.28 -5.12
N ASP A 17 2.24 -6.31 -3.88
CA ASP A 17 0.87 -5.92 -3.54
C ASP A 17 0.85 -4.74 -2.57
N GLY A 18 0.63 -3.54 -3.12
CA GLY A 18 0.47 -2.32 -2.33
C GLY A 18 -0.86 -2.25 -1.57
N SER A 19 -1.82 -3.12 -1.89
CA SER A 19 -3.10 -3.21 -1.19
C SER A 19 -3.06 -4.19 0.00
N SER A 20 -2.01 -4.99 0.11
CA SER A 20 -1.79 -5.86 1.27
C SER A 20 -0.97 -5.14 2.35
N GLU A 21 -1.48 -5.06 3.57
CA GLU A 21 -0.71 -4.51 4.71
C GLU A 21 0.43 -5.44 5.15
N ILE A 22 0.28 -6.74 4.92
CA ILE A 22 1.20 -7.78 5.35
C ILE A 22 1.75 -8.57 4.16
N SER A 23 2.96 -9.08 4.32
CA SER A 23 3.51 -10.10 3.43
C SER A 23 3.04 -11.50 3.84
N ILE A 24 2.72 -12.34 2.86
CA ILE A 24 2.22 -13.71 3.07
C ILE A 24 3.10 -14.69 2.29
N LEU A 25 3.49 -15.77 2.95
CA LEU A 25 4.29 -16.86 2.40
C LEU A 25 3.51 -18.18 2.47
N PRO A 26 3.36 -18.92 1.36
CA PRO A 26 2.83 -20.27 1.40
C PRO A 26 3.69 -21.19 2.25
N ALA A 27 3.09 -22.03 3.11
CA ALA A 27 3.80 -23.00 3.93
C ALA A 27 4.67 -23.97 3.10
N ARG A 28 4.28 -24.24 1.84
CA ARG A 28 5.06 -25.06 0.90
C ARG A 28 6.43 -24.45 0.58
N VAL A 29 6.60 -23.14 0.67
CA VAL A 29 7.90 -22.48 0.50
C VAL A 29 8.88 -22.95 1.57
N LEU A 30 8.45 -23.02 2.84
CA LEU A 30 9.26 -23.54 3.94
C LEU A 30 9.61 -25.01 3.75
N LEU A 31 8.62 -25.84 3.38
CA LEU A 31 8.82 -27.26 3.13
C LEU A 31 9.83 -27.52 2.01
N ARG A 32 9.72 -26.77 0.91
CA ARG A 32 10.65 -26.88 -0.23
C ARG A 32 12.03 -26.37 0.14
N ALA A 33 12.15 -25.24 0.84
CA ALA A 33 13.44 -24.74 1.31
C ALA A 33 14.14 -25.76 2.23
N LYS A 34 13.41 -26.41 3.14
CA LYS A 34 13.91 -27.51 3.96
C LYS A 34 14.37 -28.70 3.11
N GLY A 35 13.56 -29.08 2.11
CA GLY A 35 13.91 -30.14 1.14
C GLY A 35 15.16 -29.82 0.32
N ASP A 36 15.40 -28.53 0.02
CA ASP A 36 16.60 -28.03 -0.67
C ASP A 36 17.82 -27.92 0.26
N GLY A 37 17.71 -28.32 1.53
CA GLY A 37 18.80 -28.30 2.51
C GLY A 37 18.96 -26.98 3.27
N TYR A 38 18.01 -26.06 3.17
CA TYR A 38 18.00 -24.87 4.03
C TYR A 38 17.60 -25.25 5.46
N ASP A 39 18.40 -24.83 6.43
CA ASP A 39 18.16 -25.09 7.85
C ASP A 39 17.07 -24.16 8.41
N ILE A 40 15.81 -24.54 8.19
CA ILE A 40 14.65 -23.80 8.68
C ILE A 40 14.64 -23.76 10.21
N ASP A 41 14.93 -24.88 10.85
CA ASP A 41 14.74 -25.08 12.29
C ASP A 41 15.70 -24.20 13.11
N ASN A 42 16.91 -23.89 12.61
CA ASN A 42 17.87 -23.03 13.33
C ASN A 42 18.04 -21.62 12.73
N LYS A 43 17.74 -21.40 11.44
CA LYS A 43 18.00 -20.09 10.78
C LYS A 43 16.76 -19.22 10.60
N VAL A 44 15.57 -19.78 10.72
CA VAL A 44 14.33 -19.02 10.57
C VAL A 44 13.80 -18.65 11.95
N LYS A 45 13.72 -17.35 12.21
CA LYS A 45 13.18 -16.84 13.46
C LYS A 45 11.66 -16.77 13.38
N GLU A 46 11.01 -17.57 14.20
CA GLU A 46 9.56 -17.53 14.42
C GLU A 46 9.18 -16.38 15.36
N LEU A 47 8.07 -15.71 15.06
CA LEU A 47 7.51 -14.61 15.83
C LEU A 47 6.14 -15.02 16.40
N MET A 48 5.82 -14.53 17.59
CA MET A 48 4.52 -14.78 18.21
C MET A 48 3.40 -14.11 17.42
N ILE A 49 2.35 -14.86 17.11
CA ILE A 49 1.10 -14.30 16.59
C ILE A 49 0.35 -13.65 17.75
N ASP A 50 0.05 -12.36 17.62
CA ASP A 50 -0.91 -11.69 18.47
C ASP A 50 -2.33 -12.13 18.11
N GLN A 51 -2.92 -12.99 18.94
CA GLN A 51 -4.26 -13.53 18.73
C GLN A 51 -5.38 -12.48 18.86
N SER A 52 -5.08 -11.29 19.41
CA SER A 52 -6.05 -10.19 19.46
C SER A 52 -6.15 -9.45 18.12
N THR A 53 -5.13 -9.54 17.27
CA THR A 53 -5.10 -8.91 15.96
C THR A 53 -5.71 -9.84 14.91
N LYS A 54 -6.76 -9.37 14.23
CA LYS A 54 -7.39 -10.07 13.11
C LYS A 54 -6.90 -9.52 11.79
N VAL A 55 -6.52 -10.41 10.88
CA VAL A 55 -6.20 -10.08 9.50
C VAL A 55 -7.37 -10.51 8.63
N TYR A 56 -7.74 -9.64 7.69
CA TYR A 56 -8.84 -9.87 6.77
C TYR A 56 -8.32 -9.96 5.34
N ASP A 57 -8.94 -10.82 4.54
CA ASP A 57 -8.73 -10.83 3.09
C ASP A 57 -9.54 -9.72 2.39
N ALA A 58 -9.38 -9.61 1.06
CA ALA A 58 -10.08 -8.61 0.27
C ALA A 58 -11.61 -8.76 0.28
N SER A 59 -12.14 -9.93 0.64
CA SER A 59 -13.58 -10.16 0.81
C SER A 59 -14.09 -9.77 2.20
N GLY A 60 -13.19 -9.39 3.12
CA GLY A 60 -13.51 -9.13 4.52
C GLY A 60 -13.61 -10.39 5.38
N CYS A 61 -13.15 -11.55 4.89
CA CYS A 61 -13.10 -12.77 5.68
C CYS A 61 -11.83 -12.82 6.52
N VAL A 62 -11.92 -13.33 7.76
CA VAL A 62 -10.76 -13.47 8.64
C VAL A 62 -9.84 -14.56 8.10
N MET A 63 -8.58 -14.21 7.89
CA MET A 63 -7.53 -15.14 7.49
C MET A 63 -6.94 -15.86 8.71
N SER A 64 -6.55 -17.11 8.52
CA SER A 64 -5.80 -17.90 9.51
C SER A 64 -4.37 -18.14 9.04
N PHE A 65 -3.40 -17.94 9.93
CA PHE A 65 -1.99 -18.20 9.66
C PHE A 65 -1.44 -19.26 10.61
N LEU A 66 -0.49 -20.04 10.13
CA LEU A 66 0.19 -21.05 10.93
C LEU A 66 1.15 -20.40 11.93
N THR A 67 1.92 -19.43 11.45
CA THR A 67 2.92 -18.68 12.24
C THR A 67 3.35 -17.41 11.49
N ILE A 68 4.20 -16.61 12.11
CA ILE A 68 4.91 -15.49 11.47
C ILE A 68 6.40 -15.78 11.56
N VAL A 69 7.13 -15.52 10.47
CA VAL A 69 8.59 -15.67 10.45
C VAL A 69 9.27 -14.42 9.95
N GLU A 70 10.52 -14.22 10.32
CA GLU A 70 11.39 -13.25 9.66
C GLU A 70 11.93 -13.83 8.34
N ALA A 71 11.66 -13.18 7.21
CA ALA A 71 12.06 -13.64 5.89
C ALA A 71 12.37 -12.50 4.90
N GLY A 72 13.01 -12.86 3.79
CA GLY A 72 13.38 -11.97 2.68
C GLY A 72 14.81 -11.43 2.77
N GLU A 73 15.27 -10.76 1.70
CA GLU A 73 16.56 -10.06 1.68
C GLU A 73 16.56 -8.85 2.64
N VAL A 74 15.41 -8.19 2.73
CA VAL A 74 15.11 -7.25 3.80
C VAL A 74 14.29 -8.01 4.84
N THR A 75 14.95 -8.40 5.92
CA THR A 75 14.35 -9.19 7.00
C THR A 75 13.09 -8.48 7.53
N THR A 76 11.93 -9.06 7.27
CA THR A 76 10.62 -8.54 7.68
C THR A 76 9.71 -9.65 8.19
N PRO A 77 8.73 -9.34 9.05
CA PRO A 77 7.69 -10.29 9.42
C PRO A 77 6.86 -10.70 8.19
N VAL A 78 6.74 -12.01 7.97
CA VAL A 78 5.95 -12.61 6.88
C VAL A 78 5.05 -13.69 7.48
N TYR A 79 3.76 -13.64 7.14
CA TYR A 79 2.75 -14.54 7.66
C TYR A 79 2.71 -15.84 6.86
N ILE A 80 2.72 -16.99 7.54
CA ILE A 80 2.71 -18.30 6.90
C ILE A 80 1.28 -18.78 6.71
N ALA A 81 0.84 -18.90 5.46
CA ALA A 81 -0.49 -19.37 5.10
C ALA A 81 -0.47 -20.81 4.57
N LYS A 82 -1.51 -21.58 4.88
CA LYS A 82 -1.72 -22.91 4.31
C LYS A 82 -2.46 -22.79 2.98
N VAL A 83 -1.74 -22.39 1.94
CA VAL A 83 -2.23 -22.30 0.55
C VAL A 83 -1.44 -23.26 -0.35
N GLU A 84 -2.05 -23.69 -1.46
CA GLU A 84 -1.46 -24.72 -2.34
C GLU A 84 -0.47 -24.16 -3.37
N ASP A 85 -0.59 -22.87 -3.71
CA ASP A 85 0.30 -22.20 -4.65
C ASP A 85 1.69 -21.88 -4.05
N ASP A 86 2.61 -21.46 -4.91
CA ASP A 86 3.95 -21.02 -4.53
C ASP A 86 4.12 -19.49 -4.68
N LEU A 87 3.01 -18.74 -4.74
CA LEU A 87 3.04 -17.30 -4.97
C LEU A 87 3.22 -16.58 -3.63
N VAL A 88 4.32 -15.85 -3.50
CA VAL A 88 4.57 -14.99 -2.33
C VAL A 88 3.81 -13.68 -2.51
N ILE A 89 3.16 -13.18 -1.47
CA ILE A 89 2.59 -11.83 -1.48
C ILE A 89 3.54 -10.93 -0.68
N LEU A 90 4.03 -9.87 -1.30
CA LEU A 90 4.78 -8.83 -0.61
C LEU A 90 3.87 -7.64 -0.36
N GLY A 91 3.50 -7.45 0.90
CA GLY A 91 2.70 -6.33 1.36
C GLY A 91 3.54 -5.10 1.71
N THR A 92 2.87 -4.01 2.05
CA THR A 92 3.48 -2.71 2.37
C THR A 92 4.45 -2.78 3.55
N ASN A 93 4.28 -3.70 4.51
CA ASN A 93 5.24 -3.95 5.59
C ASN A 93 6.65 -4.31 5.09
N THR A 94 6.74 -4.99 3.94
CA THR A 94 7.99 -5.34 3.27
C THR A 94 8.33 -4.32 2.19
N LEU A 95 7.38 -3.96 1.33
CA LEU A 95 7.63 -3.12 0.16
C LEU A 95 8.26 -1.77 0.52
N HIS A 96 7.80 -1.10 1.59
CA HIS A 96 8.36 0.19 2.03
C HIS A 96 9.83 0.12 2.45
N ARG A 97 10.34 -1.08 2.77
CA ARG A 97 11.72 -1.32 3.18
C ARG A 97 12.60 -1.84 2.04
N THR A 98 12.00 -2.14 0.90
CA THR A 98 12.70 -2.60 -0.30
C THR A 98 13.00 -1.45 -1.26
N ARG A 99 13.73 -1.74 -2.35
CA ARG A 99 13.98 -0.76 -3.43
C ARG A 99 12.79 -0.63 -4.40
N TYR A 100 11.69 -1.33 -4.16
CA TYR A 100 10.50 -1.22 -5.00
C TYR A 100 9.74 0.07 -4.68
N GLN A 101 9.49 0.88 -5.71
CA GLN A 101 8.67 2.08 -5.62
C GLN A 101 7.53 1.97 -6.63
N PHE A 102 6.30 2.15 -6.16
CA PHE A 102 5.16 2.33 -7.07
C PHE A 102 5.21 3.75 -7.60
N ARG A 103 5.33 3.90 -8.92
CA ARG A 103 5.23 5.20 -9.58
C ARG A 103 3.94 5.21 -10.40
N LYS A 104 3.11 6.23 -10.19
CA LYS A 104 1.99 6.50 -11.10
C LYS A 104 2.58 6.86 -12.45
N GLU A 105 2.25 6.08 -13.47
CA GLU A 105 2.63 6.41 -14.84
C GLU A 105 1.85 7.66 -15.25
N SER A 106 2.55 8.78 -15.36
CA SER A 106 2.00 9.99 -15.96
C SER A 106 2.22 9.91 -17.46
N GLU A 107 1.16 9.98 -18.27
CA GLU A 107 1.30 10.16 -19.71
C GLU A 107 2.24 11.35 -20.00
N PRO A 108 3.11 11.26 -21.02
CA PRO A 108 4.00 12.36 -21.36
C PRO A 108 3.18 13.58 -21.73
N LYS A 109 3.19 14.60 -20.87
CA LYS A 109 2.70 15.93 -21.21
C LYS A 109 3.47 16.39 -22.44
N LYS A 110 2.78 16.53 -23.58
CA LYS A 110 3.34 17.16 -24.78
C LYS A 110 3.92 18.51 -24.36
N ALA A 111 5.24 18.63 -24.43
CA ALA A 111 5.94 19.87 -24.24
C ALA A 111 5.48 20.84 -25.34
N THR A 112 4.60 21.77 -24.99
CA THR A 112 4.33 22.93 -25.84
C THR A 112 5.32 23.99 -25.42
N SER A 113 6.43 24.07 -26.16
CA SER A 113 7.35 25.19 -26.12
C SER A 113 6.65 26.43 -26.65
N VAL A 114 6.41 27.44 -25.81
CA VAL A 114 6.25 28.82 -26.25
C VAL A 114 7.05 29.72 -25.30
N GLY A 115 7.91 30.52 -25.90
CA GLY A 115 8.99 31.25 -25.25
C GLY A 115 8.58 32.51 -24.50
N ASN A 116 9.62 33.11 -23.91
CA ASN A 116 9.67 34.38 -23.20
C ASN A 116 8.80 35.48 -23.81
N GLN A 117 8.03 36.19 -22.97
CA GLN A 117 8.13 37.64 -22.82
C GLN A 117 7.42 38.15 -21.55
N SER A 118 8.15 39.04 -20.88
CA SER A 118 7.83 40.02 -19.82
C SER A 118 6.39 40.21 -19.32
N GLY A 119 6.24 40.06 -18.00
CA GLY A 119 5.68 41.05 -17.07
C GLY A 119 4.30 41.65 -17.35
N GLU A 120 3.28 41.05 -16.76
CA GLU A 120 2.08 41.74 -16.25
C GLU A 120 1.47 40.88 -15.13
N ASP A 121 1.17 41.51 -13.99
CA ASP A 121 0.61 40.91 -12.78
C ASP A 121 -0.70 40.18 -13.09
N ASN A 122 -0.69 38.85 -13.02
CA ASN A 122 -1.90 38.03 -13.06
C ASN A 122 -2.04 37.33 -11.71
N PRO A 123 -3.07 37.65 -10.89
CA PRO A 123 -3.27 36.98 -9.63
C PRO A 123 -3.83 35.57 -9.88
N ARG A 124 -3.25 34.58 -9.18
CA ARG A 124 -3.71 33.17 -9.02
C ARG A 124 -3.01 32.11 -9.87
N THR A 125 -1.73 31.89 -9.61
CA THR A 125 -1.18 30.52 -9.60
C THR A 125 -0.93 30.12 -8.16
N GLY A 126 -1.99 29.71 -7.46
CA GLY A 126 -1.82 29.00 -6.19
C GLY A 126 -1.04 27.72 -6.48
N GLU A 127 0.06 27.49 -5.75
CA GLU A 127 0.82 26.24 -5.86
C GLU A 127 -0.13 25.04 -5.72
N LEU A 128 -0.25 24.23 -6.76
CA LEU A 128 -0.97 22.96 -6.70
C LEU A 128 -0.20 22.03 -5.76
N LYS A 129 -0.81 21.70 -4.62
CA LYS A 129 -0.26 20.76 -3.64
C LYS A 129 -0.96 19.42 -3.79
N MET A 130 -0.19 18.35 -3.88
CA MET A 130 -0.77 17.01 -3.89
C MET A 130 -1.29 16.65 -2.50
N ALA A 131 -2.57 16.29 -2.43
CA ALA A 131 -3.13 15.65 -1.25
C ALA A 131 -2.75 14.17 -1.24
N THR A 132 -2.28 13.68 -0.10
CA THR A 132 -1.93 12.27 0.11
C THR A 132 -2.72 11.73 1.29
N VAL A 133 -3.20 10.50 1.18
CA VAL A 133 -3.81 9.77 2.29
C VAL A 133 -2.74 9.48 3.34
N LYS A 134 -3.00 9.84 4.60
CA LYS A 134 -2.05 9.68 5.71
C LYS A 134 -1.75 8.22 6.01
N LYS A 135 -2.75 7.35 5.89
CA LYS A 135 -2.67 5.91 6.09
C LYS A 135 -3.66 5.22 5.15
N SER A 136 -3.23 4.18 4.43
CA SER A 136 -4.13 3.34 3.63
C SER A 136 -5.21 2.74 4.52
N GLU A 137 -6.43 2.69 4.00
CA GLU A 137 -7.58 2.24 4.76
C GLU A 137 -8.52 1.42 3.89
N PHE A 138 -8.80 0.19 4.33
CA PHE A 138 -9.79 -0.67 3.71
C PHE A 138 -11.19 -0.05 3.78
N VAL A 139 -11.86 0.02 2.63
CA VAL A 139 -13.25 0.41 2.47
C VAL A 139 -14.01 -0.74 1.82
N ALA A 140 -14.83 -1.42 2.61
CA ALA A 140 -15.65 -2.54 2.16
C ALA A 140 -16.60 -2.14 1.01
N LEU A 141 -17.09 -3.15 0.29
CA LEU A 141 -18.12 -3.00 -0.73
C LEU A 141 -19.31 -2.18 -0.21
N GLY A 142 -19.68 -1.12 -0.93
CA GLY A 142 -20.83 -0.26 -0.59
C GLY A 142 -20.66 0.58 0.66
N ALA A 143 -19.49 0.55 1.31
CA ALA A 143 -19.24 1.26 2.55
C ALA A 143 -18.76 2.70 2.31
N VAL A 144 -18.94 3.53 3.35
CA VAL A 144 -18.35 4.87 3.45
C VAL A 144 -17.37 4.85 4.61
N LYS A 145 -16.18 5.39 4.40
CA LYS A 145 -15.17 5.55 5.46
C LYS A 145 -14.58 6.94 5.45
N TRP A 146 -14.27 7.45 6.63
CA TRP A 146 -13.60 8.74 6.79
C TRP A 146 -12.09 8.53 6.79
N VAL A 147 -11.39 9.20 5.87
CA VAL A 147 -9.95 9.06 5.68
C VAL A 147 -9.27 10.41 5.86
N SER A 148 -8.12 10.42 6.54
CA SER A 148 -7.31 11.63 6.73
C SER A 148 -6.40 11.91 5.53
N LEU A 149 -6.55 13.10 4.95
CA LEU A 149 -5.62 13.66 3.96
C LEU A 149 -4.58 14.56 4.62
N THR A 150 -3.39 14.61 4.01
CA THR A 150 -2.31 15.55 4.28
C THR A 150 -1.82 16.17 2.96
N GLY A 151 -0.92 17.16 3.01
CA GLY A 151 -0.36 17.84 1.82
C GLY A 151 -0.46 19.36 1.88
N CYS A 152 -1.28 19.88 2.79
CA CYS A 152 -1.42 21.30 3.07
C CYS A 152 -0.92 21.60 4.49
N LYS A 153 -0.42 22.82 4.74
CA LYS A 153 0.11 23.23 6.05
C LYS A 153 -0.83 24.23 6.71
N GLY A 154 -1.01 24.05 8.02
CA GLY A 154 -1.77 24.98 8.86
C GLY A 154 -3.28 24.89 8.65
N GLN A 155 -3.99 25.66 9.47
CA GLN A 155 -5.44 25.70 9.46
C GLN A 155 -5.94 26.65 8.36
N SER A 156 -6.52 26.09 7.29
CA SER A 156 -7.04 26.88 6.17
C SER A 156 -8.10 26.07 5.40
N ASN A 157 -8.87 26.78 4.58
CA ASN A 157 -9.73 26.15 3.59
C ASN A 157 -8.93 25.88 2.31
N TRP A 158 -9.15 24.71 1.70
CA TRP A 158 -8.54 24.30 0.44
C TRP A 158 -9.60 23.73 -0.49
N MET A 159 -9.35 23.78 -1.80
CA MET A 159 -10.15 23.06 -2.78
C MET A 159 -9.48 21.73 -3.09
N LEU A 160 -10.19 20.63 -2.86
CA LEU A 160 -9.79 19.29 -3.31
C LEU A 160 -10.33 19.08 -4.72
N GLU A 161 -9.43 18.86 -5.65
CA GLU A 161 -9.75 18.34 -6.98
C GLU A 161 -9.34 16.87 -7.04
N SER A 162 -10.31 15.99 -6.89
CA SER A 162 -10.12 14.54 -6.96
C SER A 162 -10.27 14.04 -8.40
N SER A 163 -9.40 13.12 -8.80
CA SER A 163 -9.54 12.33 -10.03
C SER A 163 -10.17 10.95 -9.79
N SER A 164 -10.51 10.64 -8.54
CA SER A 164 -11.15 9.38 -8.14
C SER A 164 -12.64 9.60 -7.93
N GLU A 165 -13.49 8.77 -8.54
CA GLU A 165 -14.95 8.80 -8.34
C GLU A 165 -15.38 8.46 -6.91
N MET A 166 -14.52 7.76 -6.16
CA MET A 166 -14.78 7.40 -4.76
C MET A 166 -14.55 8.55 -3.78
N ILE A 167 -13.83 9.60 -4.22
CA ILE A 167 -13.48 10.75 -3.40
C ILE A 167 -14.13 11.99 -4.01
N PRO A 168 -15.11 12.62 -3.33
CA PRO A 168 -15.74 13.82 -3.85
C PRO A 168 -14.77 15.00 -3.88
N SER A 169 -14.76 15.74 -4.99
CA SER A 169 -14.13 17.06 -5.06
C SER A 169 -14.93 18.08 -4.25
N GLY A 170 -14.26 19.03 -3.62
CA GLY A 170 -14.93 20.04 -2.79
C GLY A 170 -14.01 20.84 -1.88
N VAL A 171 -14.61 21.73 -1.09
CA VAL A 171 -13.86 22.54 -0.12
C VAL A 171 -13.59 21.70 1.13
N LEU A 172 -12.33 21.61 1.53
CA LEU A 172 -11.87 20.96 2.76
C LEU A 172 -11.33 22.01 3.74
N HIS A 173 -11.45 21.72 5.02
CA HIS A 173 -10.84 22.50 6.09
C HIS A 173 -9.74 21.65 6.72
N THR A 174 -8.50 22.17 6.76
CA THR A 174 -7.40 21.52 7.47
C THR A 174 -7.33 21.98 8.92
N ASP A 175 -6.97 21.07 9.83
CA ASP A 175 -6.66 21.40 11.21
C ASP A 175 -5.30 22.11 11.34
N LYS A 176 -4.90 22.42 12.59
CA LYS A 176 -3.59 23.01 12.91
C LYS A 176 -2.39 22.17 12.44
N ASN A 177 -2.58 20.86 12.23
CA ASN A 177 -1.57 19.93 11.76
C ASN A 177 -1.60 19.77 10.22
N GLY A 178 -2.49 20.47 9.52
CA GLY A 178 -2.66 20.33 8.08
C GLY A 178 -3.45 19.09 7.65
N LEU A 179 -4.24 18.49 8.56
CA LEU A 179 -5.03 17.30 8.30
C LEU A 179 -6.48 17.66 7.98
N ALA A 180 -7.06 17.00 6.98
CA ALA A 180 -8.48 17.10 6.66
C ALA A 180 -9.09 15.70 6.58
N GLU A 181 -10.29 15.52 7.14
CA GLU A 181 -11.05 14.28 7.00
C GLU A 181 -12.02 14.38 5.83
N ILE A 182 -12.04 13.35 5.00
CA ILE A 182 -12.95 13.26 3.85
C ILE A 182 -13.68 11.90 3.84
N PRO A 183 -14.92 11.85 3.33
CA PRO A 183 -15.57 10.58 3.07
C PRO A 183 -15.02 9.96 1.78
N VAL A 184 -14.63 8.69 1.88
CA VAL A 184 -14.36 7.81 0.74
C VAL A 184 -15.53 6.86 0.61
N ILE A 185 -16.17 6.85 -0.56
CA ILE A 185 -17.37 6.07 -0.85
C ILE A 185 -17.00 4.98 -1.85
N ASN A 186 -16.98 3.73 -1.41
CA ASN A 186 -16.77 2.62 -2.31
C ASN A 186 -18.10 2.22 -2.98
N ARG A 187 -18.30 2.67 -4.23
CA ARG A 187 -19.45 2.32 -5.07
C ARG A 187 -19.18 1.18 -6.06
N SER A 188 -17.98 0.60 -6.01
CA SER A 188 -17.62 -0.52 -6.89
C SER A 188 -18.24 -1.83 -6.38
N GLU A 189 -18.12 -2.92 -7.15
CA GLU A 189 -18.56 -4.26 -6.75
C GLU A 189 -17.52 -5.02 -5.91
N GLU A 190 -16.37 -4.41 -5.64
CA GLU A 190 -15.26 -5.01 -4.89
C GLU A 190 -14.82 -4.09 -3.75
N ALA A 191 -14.07 -4.62 -2.77
CA ALA A 191 -13.48 -3.78 -1.73
C ALA A 191 -12.25 -3.02 -2.26
N VAL A 192 -11.95 -1.86 -1.68
CA VAL A 192 -10.84 -0.99 -2.11
C VAL A 192 -9.94 -0.59 -0.94
N ASN A 193 -8.67 -0.32 -1.24
CA ASN A 193 -7.61 0.11 -0.31
C ASN A 193 -6.93 1.40 -0.75
#